data_AF-A0A196NVN8-F1
#
_entry.id   AF-A0A196NVN8-F1
#
_cell.length_a   1.000
_cell.length_b   1.000
_cell.length_c   1.000
_cell.angle_alpha   90.00
_cell.angle_beta   90.00
_cell.angle_gamma   90.00
#
_symmetry.space_group_name_H-M   'P 1'
#
loop_
_entity.id
_entity.type
_entity.pdbx_description
1 polymer ?
#
loop_
_entity_poly.entity_id
_entity_poly.type
_entity_poly.pdbx_seq_one_letter_code
_entity_poly.pdbx_strand_id
1 'polypeptide(L)'
;MNDLTPTDSGNVLALPTGTALTDMFAQPEQVDDMITRIEAEVRSHAPDLTTAKGRKAIASLAHTVARSKTALDGAGKCLTDEARKQIAVVDAERRKIRDRLDALKAEVRKPLDDWEAAEEARIAGIKGMLSNFDTGRADAESGPDHIRHVIADIEATPTGADVWAEYHEIAQTKRESTLSHFRNLLISAEKREADAAELARLRAEAEERARRNAAEVERQAEAERAAEQKRLAAEAERRANEERQAAEAREAERQAQIERDKVEAAERAAKEAEARAAREAKEREEQHKRDLAEAKAREEAAAQRERDRIAAAQKAEQEAADRRRADAEHANRVKTAIRDALVPMTAPYGDEDLSLAADIAVALLDGKIPHIEVKA
;
A
#
# COMPACT_ATOMS: atom_id res chain seq x y z
N MET A 1 -107.03 -88.49 28.19
CA MET A 1 -107.71 -89.79 28.26
C MET A 1 -106.77 -90.77 28.91
N ASN A 2 -107.21 -91.29 30.07
CA ASN A 2 -106.79 -92.50 30.80
C ASN A 2 -105.35 -93.01 30.66
N ASP A 3 -104.64 -93.12 31.78
CA ASP A 3 -104.68 -94.40 32.51
C ASP A 3 -104.24 -94.21 33.98
N LEU A 4 -105.23 -94.11 34.87
CA LEU A 4 -105.05 -94.29 36.31
C LEU A 4 -104.81 -95.78 36.54
N THR A 5 -103.55 -96.18 36.59
CA THR A 5 -103.20 -97.53 37.03
C THR A 5 -103.60 -97.71 38.50
N PRO A 6 -104.20 -98.86 38.89
CA PRO A 6 -104.74 -99.05 40.21
C PRO A 6 -103.58 -99.14 41.20
N THR A 7 -103.61 -98.30 42.23
CA THR A 7 -102.73 -98.44 43.39
C THR A 7 -103.10 -99.71 44.14
N ASP A 8 -102.24 -100.71 44.01
CA ASP A 8 -102.27 -101.94 44.79
C ASP A 8 -102.44 -101.59 46.28
N SER A 9 -103.52 -102.10 46.88
CA SER A 9 -104.06 -101.69 48.18
C SER A 9 -103.29 -102.31 49.35
N GLY A 10 -101.95 -102.34 49.25
CA GLY A 10 -101.07 -103.06 50.17
C GLY A 10 -99.93 -102.25 50.82
N ASN A 11 -99.64 -101.01 50.41
CA ASN A 11 -98.66 -100.15 51.10
C ASN A 11 -98.87 -98.67 50.73
N VAL A 12 -99.53 -97.90 51.61
CA VAL A 12 -99.88 -96.48 51.38
C VAL A 12 -98.64 -95.57 51.21
N LEU A 13 -97.46 -96.07 51.60
CA LEU A 13 -96.14 -95.44 51.47
C LEU A 13 -95.43 -95.68 50.12
N ALA A 14 -96.07 -96.34 49.16
CA ALA A 14 -95.47 -96.61 47.86
C ALA A 14 -95.24 -95.31 47.06
N LEU A 15 -93.98 -95.05 46.71
CA LEU A 15 -93.62 -93.94 45.83
C LEU A 15 -94.06 -94.23 44.38
N PRO A 16 -94.34 -93.18 43.58
CA PRO A 16 -94.41 -93.30 42.14
C PRO A 16 -93.15 -93.97 41.58
N THR A 17 -93.29 -94.68 40.46
CA THR A 17 -92.17 -95.38 39.82
C THR A 17 -91.85 -94.79 38.47
N GLY A 18 -90.60 -94.97 38.03
CA GLY A 18 -90.15 -94.50 36.72
C GLY A 18 -90.23 -92.97 36.57
N THR A 19 -90.69 -92.52 35.40
CA THR A 19 -90.76 -91.10 35.04
C THR A 19 -91.74 -90.32 35.92
N ALA A 20 -92.82 -90.95 36.40
CA ALA A 20 -93.78 -90.30 37.28
C ALA A 20 -93.14 -89.78 38.59
N LEU A 21 -92.07 -90.42 39.08
CA LEU A 21 -91.33 -89.95 40.26
C LEU A 21 -90.49 -88.71 39.95
N THR A 22 -89.90 -88.63 38.76
CA THR A 22 -89.08 -87.49 38.34
C THR A 22 -89.92 -86.31 37.86
N ASP A 23 -91.05 -86.58 37.21
CA ASP A 23 -91.96 -85.55 36.66
C ASP A 23 -92.62 -84.73 37.77
N MET A 24 -92.83 -85.34 38.94
CA MET A 24 -93.31 -84.67 40.16
C MET A 24 -92.45 -83.47 40.54
N PHE A 25 -91.13 -83.51 40.28
CA PHE A 25 -90.21 -82.40 40.59
C PHE A 25 -90.44 -81.15 39.73
N ALA A 26 -91.19 -81.26 38.62
CA ALA A 26 -91.59 -80.11 37.82
C ALA A 26 -92.78 -79.35 38.44
N GLN A 27 -93.46 -79.93 39.43
CA GLN A 27 -94.65 -79.40 40.08
C GLN A 27 -94.46 -79.41 41.61
N PRO A 28 -94.01 -78.29 42.22
CA PRO A 28 -93.74 -78.22 43.66
C PRO A 28 -94.89 -78.74 44.53
N GLU A 29 -96.13 -78.46 44.13
CA GLU A 29 -97.36 -78.92 44.79
C GLU A 29 -97.46 -80.46 44.89
N GLN A 30 -97.00 -81.20 43.89
CA GLN A 30 -97.06 -82.67 43.92
C GLN A 30 -96.02 -83.26 44.88
N VAL A 31 -94.86 -82.61 45.03
CA VAL A 31 -93.85 -83.01 46.02
C VAL A 31 -94.38 -82.80 47.43
N ASP A 32 -95.02 -81.65 47.68
CA ASP A 32 -95.64 -81.33 48.97
C ASP A 32 -96.80 -82.27 49.29
N ASP A 33 -97.64 -82.61 48.31
CA ASP A 33 -98.72 -83.60 48.45
C ASP A 33 -98.20 -84.99 48.80
N MET A 34 -97.09 -85.41 48.17
CA MET A 34 -96.43 -86.69 48.46
C MET A 34 -95.87 -86.72 49.88
N ILE A 35 -95.20 -85.65 50.31
CA ILE A 35 -94.70 -85.53 51.69
C ILE A 35 -95.86 -85.57 52.67
N THR A 36 -96.92 -84.79 52.42
CA THR A 36 -98.12 -84.74 53.26
C THR A 36 -98.78 -86.11 53.40
N ARG A 37 -98.86 -86.88 52.31
CA ARG A 37 -99.36 -88.26 52.33
C ARG A 37 -98.50 -89.19 53.19
N ILE A 38 -97.17 -89.12 53.06
CA ILE A 38 -96.24 -89.91 53.88
C ILE A 38 -96.38 -89.52 55.36
N GLU A 39 -96.49 -88.24 55.67
CA GLU A 39 -96.68 -87.76 57.04
C GLU A 39 -98.00 -88.23 57.65
N ALA A 40 -99.10 -88.14 56.90
CA ALA A 40 -100.42 -88.58 57.35
C ALA A 40 -100.42 -90.08 57.70
N GLU A 41 -99.78 -90.90 56.87
CA GLU A 41 -99.66 -92.34 57.09
C GLU A 41 -98.76 -92.68 58.30
N VAL A 42 -97.64 -91.95 58.47
CA VAL A 42 -96.78 -92.14 59.65
C VAL A 42 -97.51 -91.75 60.94
N ARG A 43 -98.32 -90.67 60.91
CA ARG A 43 -99.09 -90.17 62.06
C ARG A 43 -100.30 -91.04 62.41
N SER A 44 -100.83 -91.84 61.46
CA SER A 44 -101.95 -92.76 61.70
C SER A 44 -101.53 -94.04 62.45
N HIS A 45 -100.23 -94.37 62.45
CA HIS A 45 -99.69 -95.53 63.14
C HIS A 45 -99.73 -95.36 64.67
N ALA A 46 -100.52 -96.19 65.37
CA ALA A 46 -100.58 -96.23 66.83
C ALA A 46 -99.35 -96.96 67.42
N PRO A 47 -98.38 -96.26 68.05
CA PRO A 47 -97.13 -96.88 68.47
C PRO A 47 -97.32 -97.75 69.72
N ASP A 48 -96.93 -99.02 69.65
CA ASP A 48 -96.88 -99.91 70.82
C ASP A 48 -95.43 -100.23 71.21
N LEU A 49 -94.98 -99.67 72.32
CA LEU A 49 -93.65 -99.91 72.87
C LEU A 49 -93.59 -101.11 73.82
N THR A 50 -94.73 -101.64 74.24
CA THR A 50 -94.82 -102.70 75.26
C THR A 50 -94.46 -104.07 74.69
N THR A 51 -94.70 -104.28 73.40
CA THR A 51 -94.41 -105.55 72.72
C THR A 51 -93.17 -105.46 71.81
N ALA A 52 -92.45 -106.58 71.66
CA ALA A 52 -91.35 -106.67 70.69
C ALA A 52 -91.82 -106.50 69.24
N LYS A 53 -93.08 -106.87 68.95
CA LYS A 53 -93.70 -106.70 67.63
C LYS A 53 -93.98 -105.22 67.33
N GLY A 54 -94.54 -104.47 68.28
CA GLY A 54 -94.81 -103.04 68.12
C GLY A 54 -93.52 -102.21 67.93
N ARG A 55 -92.47 -102.48 68.72
CA ARG A 55 -91.16 -101.83 68.52
C ARG A 55 -90.54 -102.13 67.15
N LYS A 56 -90.68 -103.36 66.64
CA LYS A 56 -90.25 -103.72 65.27
C LYS A 56 -91.07 -103.01 64.20
N ALA A 57 -92.37 -102.83 64.39
CA ALA A 57 -93.23 -102.10 63.45
C ALA A 57 -92.82 -100.62 63.33
N ILE A 58 -92.51 -99.95 64.47
CA ILE A 58 -92.00 -98.57 64.49
C ILE A 58 -90.67 -98.46 63.74
N ALA A 59 -89.73 -99.38 64.01
CA ALA A 59 -88.44 -99.42 63.30
C ALA A 59 -88.61 -99.65 61.79
N SER A 60 -89.56 -100.51 61.40
CA SER A 60 -89.88 -100.76 59.99
C SER A 60 -90.49 -99.53 59.31
N LEU A 61 -91.39 -98.81 59.99
CA LEU A 61 -91.99 -97.58 59.46
C LEU A 61 -90.94 -96.48 59.27
N ALA A 62 -90.07 -96.27 60.26
CA ALA A 62 -88.95 -95.33 60.15
C ALA A 62 -87.99 -95.70 59.00
N HIS A 63 -87.71 -96.99 58.82
CA HIS A 63 -86.91 -97.46 57.69
C HIS A 63 -87.58 -97.20 56.34
N THR A 64 -88.90 -97.38 56.23
CA THR A 64 -89.66 -97.04 55.01
C THR A 64 -89.59 -95.54 54.71
N VAL A 65 -89.77 -94.67 55.71
CA VAL A 65 -89.62 -93.20 55.53
C VAL A 65 -88.21 -92.83 55.06
N ALA A 66 -87.17 -93.42 55.67
CA ALA A 66 -85.80 -93.20 55.26
C ALA A 66 -85.55 -93.64 53.81
N ARG A 67 -86.10 -94.78 53.39
CA ARG A 67 -86.04 -95.25 52.00
C ARG A 67 -86.77 -94.31 51.04
N SER A 68 -87.95 -93.80 51.42
CA SER A 68 -88.69 -92.85 50.59
C SER A 68 -87.94 -91.54 50.42
N LYS A 69 -87.32 -91.01 51.49
CA LYS A 69 -86.43 -89.84 51.42
C LYS A 69 -85.29 -90.06 50.45
N THR A 70 -84.55 -91.16 50.59
CA THR A 70 -83.40 -91.47 49.71
C THR A 70 -83.83 -91.64 48.26
N ALA A 71 -84.98 -92.26 48.00
CA ALA A 71 -85.50 -92.43 46.65
C ALA A 71 -85.91 -91.08 46.01
N LEU A 72 -86.58 -90.20 46.76
CA LEU A 72 -86.95 -88.86 46.29
C LEU A 72 -85.70 -87.99 46.02
N ASP A 73 -84.77 -87.91 46.96
CA ASP A 73 -83.52 -87.15 46.78
C ASP A 73 -82.69 -87.68 45.59
N GLY A 74 -82.59 -89.01 45.48
CA GLY A 74 -81.92 -89.67 44.35
C GLY A 74 -82.59 -89.35 43.00
N ALA A 75 -83.92 -89.33 42.94
CA ALA A 75 -84.66 -88.98 41.72
C ALA A 75 -84.41 -87.53 41.29
N GLY A 76 -84.48 -86.56 42.23
CA GLY A 76 -84.21 -85.15 41.94
C GLY A 76 -82.76 -84.89 41.52
N LYS A 77 -81.80 -85.58 42.15
CA LYS A 77 -80.39 -85.54 41.73
C LYS A 77 -80.19 -86.10 40.32
N CYS A 78 -80.75 -87.27 40.01
CA CYS A 78 -80.67 -87.87 38.67
C CYS A 78 -81.25 -86.93 37.60
N LEU A 79 -82.37 -86.26 37.88
CA LEU A 79 -82.97 -85.28 36.98
C LEU A 79 -82.03 -84.09 36.72
N THR A 80 -81.41 -83.55 37.78
CA THR A 80 -80.46 -82.43 37.65
C THR A 80 -79.19 -82.84 36.90
N ASP A 81 -78.66 -84.03 37.20
CA ASP A 81 -77.46 -84.55 36.53
C ASP A 81 -77.74 -84.79 35.04
N GLU A 82 -78.92 -85.33 34.69
CA GLU A 82 -79.32 -85.50 33.29
C GLU A 82 -79.53 -84.15 32.59
N ALA A 83 -80.23 -83.20 33.22
CA ALA A 83 -80.39 -81.85 32.68
C ALA A 83 -79.05 -81.16 32.44
N ARG A 84 -78.09 -81.28 33.36
CA ARG A 84 -76.72 -80.74 33.20
C ARG A 84 -75.98 -81.38 32.02
N LYS A 85 -76.12 -82.70 31.81
CA LYS A 85 -75.55 -83.37 30.63
C LYS A 85 -76.15 -82.83 29.35
N GLN A 86 -77.48 -82.68 29.28
CA GLN A 86 -78.16 -82.13 28.11
C GLN A 86 -77.73 -80.69 27.83
N ILE A 87 -77.63 -79.85 28.86
CA ILE A 87 -77.10 -78.47 28.75
C ILE A 87 -75.66 -78.49 28.22
N ALA A 88 -74.79 -79.35 28.77
CA ALA A 88 -73.41 -79.45 28.33
C ALA A 88 -73.28 -79.89 26.86
N VAL A 89 -74.14 -80.81 26.41
CA VAL A 89 -74.22 -81.23 24.99
C VAL A 89 -74.64 -80.06 24.11
N VAL A 90 -75.69 -79.32 24.50
CA VAL A 90 -76.16 -78.15 23.74
C VAL A 90 -75.07 -77.07 23.66
N ASP A 91 -74.39 -76.77 24.77
CA ASP A 91 -73.32 -75.77 24.78
C ASP A 91 -72.10 -76.20 23.95
N ALA A 92 -71.77 -77.48 23.93
CA ALA A 92 -70.71 -78.03 23.08
C ALA A 92 -71.05 -77.86 21.60
N GLU A 93 -72.27 -78.21 21.18
CA GLU A 93 -72.71 -78.03 19.79
C GLU A 93 -72.82 -76.54 19.43
N ARG A 94 -73.31 -75.69 20.32
CA ARG A 94 -73.34 -74.22 20.11
C ARG A 94 -71.94 -73.64 19.89
N ARG A 95 -70.94 -74.09 20.67
CA ARG A 95 -69.55 -73.67 20.49
C ARG A 95 -69.03 -74.13 19.13
N LYS A 96 -69.21 -75.40 18.80
CA LYS A 96 -68.82 -75.97 17.49
C LYS A 96 -69.48 -75.26 16.32
N ILE A 97 -70.75 -74.89 16.42
CA ILE A 97 -71.47 -74.11 15.40
C ILE A 97 -70.80 -72.74 15.23
N ARG A 98 -70.56 -72.01 16.33
CA ARG A 98 -69.91 -70.70 16.28
C ARG A 98 -68.53 -70.81 15.63
N ASP A 99 -67.67 -71.67 16.15
CA ASP A 99 -66.28 -71.78 15.71
C ASP A 99 -66.19 -72.20 14.23
N ARG A 100 -67.03 -73.14 13.78
CA ARG A 100 -67.05 -73.57 12.37
C ARG A 100 -67.61 -72.51 11.43
N LEU A 101 -68.67 -71.80 11.83
CA LEU A 101 -69.26 -70.75 10.98
C LEU A 101 -68.37 -69.50 10.94
N ASP A 102 -67.69 -69.15 12.02
CA ASP A 102 -66.71 -68.07 12.04
C ASP A 102 -65.50 -68.40 11.16
N ALA A 103 -65.00 -69.65 11.24
CA ALA A 103 -63.93 -70.12 10.35
C ALA A 103 -64.35 -70.10 8.87
N LEU A 104 -65.57 -70.58 8.56
CA LEU A 104 -66.10 -70.56 7.20
C LEU A 104 -66.30 -69.13 6.67
N LYS A 105 -66.78 -68.21 7.52
CA LYS A 105 -66.88 -66.79 7.17
C LYS A 105 -65.51 -66.20 6.82
N ALA A 106 -64.49 -66.50 7.62
CA ALA A 106 -63.12 -66.04 7.35
C ALA A 106 -62.58 -66.64 6.04
N GLU A 107 -62.79 -67.94 5.80
CA GLU A 107 -62.39 -68.61 4.57
C GLU A 107 -63.05 -68.00 3.33
N VAL A 108 -64.36 -67.74 3.39
CA VAL A 108 -65.12 -67.13 2.29
C VAL A 108 -64.69 -65.67 2.05
N ARG A 109 -64.33 -64.92 3.10
CA ARG A 109 -63.89 -63.52 2.97
C ARG A 109 -62.43 -63.41 2.51
N LYS A 110 -61.59 -64.41 2.82
CA LYS A 110 -60.15 -64.38 2.58
C LYS A 110 -59.75 -63.99 1.15
N PRO A 111 -60.33 -64.54 0.06
CA PRO A 111 -59.96 -64.13 -1.30
C PRO A 111 -60.21 -62.65 -1.59
N LEU A 112 -61.26 -62.07 -1.00
CA LEU A 112 -61.54 -60.65 -1.15
C LEU A 112 -60.59 -59.80 -0.30
N ASP A 113 -60.24 -60.23 0.93
CA ASP A 113 -59.22 -59.54 1.75
C ASP A 113 -57.86 -59.54 1.05
N ASP A 114 -57.45 -60.69 0.51
CA ASP A 114 -56.17 -60.85 -0.19
C ASP A 114 -56.15 -59.97 -1.48
N TRP A 115 -57.28 -59.84 -2.20
CA TRP A 115 -57.40 -58.96 -3.36
C TRP A 115 -57.40 -57.47 -2.98
N GLU A 116 -58.17 -57.06 -1.96
CA GLU A 116 -58.23 -55.67 -1.48
C GLU A 116 -56.83 -55.19 -1.05
N ALA A 117 -56.08 -56.03 -0.33
CA ALA A 117 -54.71 -55.72 0.08
C ALA A 117 -53.74 -55.62 -1.11
N ALA A 118 -53.84 -56.53 -2.08
CA ALA A 118 -53.02 -56.48 -3.30
C ALA A 118 -53.33 -55.23 -4.13
N GLU A 119 -54.60 -54.85 -4.21
CA GLU A 119 -55.04 -53.68 -4.95
C GLU A 119 -54.62 -52.36 -4.27
N GLU A 120 -54.73 -52.28 -2.94
CA GLU A 120 -54.20 -51.16 -2.18
C GLU A 120 -52.69 -51.00 -2.37
N ALA A 121 -51.93 -52.10 -2.29
CA ALA A 121 -50.49 -52.11 -2.53
C ALA A 121 -50.14 -51.68 -3.97
N ARG A 122 -50.92 -52.15 -4.97
CA ARG A 122 -50.75 -51.75 -6.37
C ARG A 122 -50.96 -50.24 -6.55
N ILE A 123 -52.06 -49.70 -6.01
CA ILE A 123 -52.37 -48.27 -6.08
C ILE A 123 -51.33 -47.43 -5.34
N ALA A 124 -50.86 -47.89 -4.17
CA ALA A 124 -49.79 -47.22 -3.42
C ALA A 124 -48.48 -47.20 -4.21
N GLY A 125 -48.11 -48.29 -4.87
CA GLY A 125 -46.95 -48.36 -5.77
C GLY A 125 -47.05 -47.36 -6.92
N ILE A 126 -48.22 -47.28 -7.57
CA ILE A 126 -48.47 -46.30 -8.65
C ILE A 126 -48.37 -44.86 -8.14
N LYS A 127 -48.95 -44.55 -6.99
CA LYS A 127 -48.82 -43.21 -6.36
C LYS A 127 -47.37 -42.88 -6.03
N GLY A 128 -46.61 -43.87 -5.53
CA GLY A 128 -45.18 -43.74 -5.28
C GLY A 128 -44.40 -43.40 -6.55
N MET A 129 -44.62 -44.13 -7.64
CA MET A 129 -43.99 -43.81 -8.93
C MET A 129 -44.37 -42.42 -9.46
N LEU A 130 -45.59 -41.94 -9.19
CA LEU A 130 -46.05 -40.62 -9.63
C LEU A 130 -45.29 -39.46 -8.96
N SER A 131 -44.59 -39.73 -7.85
CA SER A 131 -43.68 -38.78 -7.20
C SER A 131 -42.39 -38.54 -8.01
N ASN A 132 -42.01 -39.45 -8.92
CA ASN A 132 -40.88 -39.22 -9.82
C ASN A 132 -41.11 -38.02 -10.75
N PHE A 133 -42.37 -37.70 -11.01
CA PHE A 133 -42.82 -36.56 -11.81
C PHE A 133 -43.17 -35.34 -10.94
N ASP A 134 -42.59 -35.22 -9.75
CA ASP A 134 -42.71 -34.01 -8.94
C ASP A 134 -41.85 -32.88 -9.53
N THR A 135 -42.46 -31.71 -9.75
CA THR A 135 -41.77 -30.50 -10.20
C THR A 135 -40.84 -29.92 -9.13
N GLY A 136 -40.99 -30.29 -7.85
CA GLY A 136 -40.13 -29.85 -6.76
C GLY A 136 -38.74 -30.49 -6.71
N ARG A 137 -38.40 -31.38 -7.65
CA ARG A 137 -37.09 -32.07 -7.70
C ARG A 137 -35.92 -31.15 -8.08
N ALA A 138 -36.20 -30.02 -8.74
CA ALA A 138 -35.26 -28.95 -9.04
C ALA A 138 -36.00 -27.61 -9.14
N ASP A 139 -35.27 -26.51 -8.98
CA ASP A 139 -35.82 -25.16 -8.94
C ASP A 139 -35.00 -24.18 -9.80
N ALA A 140 -35.38 -22.90 -9.78
CA ALA A 140 -34.73 -21.86 -10.58
C ALA A 140 -33.24 -21.64 -10.26
N GLU A 141 -32.80 -22.00 -9.05
CA GLU A 141 -31.41 -21.84 -8.59
C GLU A 141 -30.55 -23.06 -8.92
N SER A 142 -31.18 -24.21 -9.19
CA SER A 142 -30.51 -25.44 -9.57
C SER A 142 -29.58 -25.26 -10.78
N GLY A 143 -28.45 -25.96 -10.75
CA GLY A 143 -27.45 -25.97 -11.83
C GLY A 143 -27.87 -26.86 -13.01
N PRO A 144 -27.32 -26.65 -14.22
CA PRO A 144 -27.68 -27.42 -15.41
C PRO A 144 -27.49 -28.93 -15.26
N ASP A 145 -26.41 -29.38 -14.61
CA ASP A 145 -26.13 -30.81 -14.45
C ASP A 145 -27.16 -31.52 -13.57
N HIS A 146 -27.60 -30.88 -12.49
CA HIS A 146 -28.67 -31.43 -11.64
C HIS A 146 -29.98 -31.53 -12.43
N ILE A 147 -30.34 -30.49 -13.18
CA ILE A 147 -31.56 -30.48 -14.00
C ILE A 147 -31.51 -31.56 -15.08
N ARG A 148 -30.35 -31.77 -15.74
CA ARG A 148 -30.15 -32.86 -16.72
C ARG A 148 -30.31 -34.23 -16.07
N HIS A 149 -29.80 -34.43 -14.86
CA HIS A 149 -29.97 -35.69 -14.12
C HIS A 149 -31.45 -35.94 -13.81
N VAL A 150 -32.17 -34.93 -13.30
CA VAL A 150 -33.62 -35.04 -13.04
C VAL A 150 -34.40 -35.37 -14.31
N ILE A 151 -34.08 -34.73 -15.45
CA ILE A 151 -34.69 -35.05 -16.75
C ILE A 151 -34.43 -36.50 -17.12
N ALA A 152 -33.18 -36.98 -17.02
CA ALA A 152 -32.81 -38.35 -17.36
C ALA A 152 -33.56 -39.39 -16.51
N ASP A 153 -33.71 -39.14 -15.21
CA ASP A 153 -34.47 -40.03 -14.31
C ASP A 153 -35.95 -40.10 -14.69
N ILE A 154 -36.55 -38.95 -15.05
CA ILE A 154 -37.94 -38.89 -15.52
C ILE A 154 -38.08 -39.63 -16.85
N GLU A 155 -37.11 -39.46 -17.75
CA GLU A 155 -37.12 -40.15 -19.04
C GLU A 155 -36.96 -41.67 -18.92
N ALA A 156 -36.19 -42.11 -17.93
CA ALA A 156 -35.99 -43.52 -17.61
C ALA A 156 -37.20 -44.17 -16.93
N THR A 157 -38.10 -43.39 -16.31
CA THR A 157 -39.30 -43.92 -15.65
C THR A 157 -40.28 -44.47 -16.70
N PRO A 158 -40.59 -45.79 -16.73
CA PRO A 158 -41.52 -46.35 -17.71
C PRO A 158 -42.91 -45.71 -17.57
N THR A 159 -43.63 -45.48 -18.67
CA THR A 159 -45.01 -44.98 -18.69
C THR A 159 -45.94 -45.85 -19.54
N GLY A 160 -45.56 -47.12 -19.72
CA GLY A 160 -46.35 -48.12 -20.41
C GLY A 160 -47.56 -48.58 -19.59
N ALA A 161 -48.59 -49.06 -20.31
CA ALA A 161 -49.81 -49.59 -19.69
C ALA A 161 -49.56 -50.87 -18.87
N ASP A 162 -48.47 -51.59 -19.12
CA ASP A 162 -48.01 -52.75 -18.36
C ASP A 162 -47.62 -52.41 -16.92
N VAL A 163 -47.07 -51.22 -16.69
CA VAL A 163 -46.64 -50.76 -15.35
C VAL A 163 -47.71 -49.91 -14.67
N TRP A 164 -48.38 -49.04 -15.43
CA TRP A 164 -49.30 -48.04 -14.87
C TRP A 164 -50.77 -48.41 -14.95
N ALA A 165 -51.11 -49.48 -15.68
CA ALA A 165 -52.49 -49.93 -15.88
C ALA A 165 -53.39 -48.75 -16.26
N GLU A 166 -54.52 -48.55 -15.57
CA GLU A 166 -55.48 -47.47 -15.85
C GLU A 166 -54.93 -46.04 -15.66
N TYR A 167 -53.76 -45.89 -15.04
CA TYR A 167 -53.11 -44.60 -14.80
C TYR A 167 -52.09 -44.20 -15.88
N HIS A 168 -51.91 -44.99 -16.94
CA HIS A 168 -50.86 -44.73 -17.93
C HIS A 168 -51.02 -43.38 -18.63
N GLU A 169 -52.25 -42.97 -18.97
CA GLU A 169 -52.52 -41.67 -19.59
C GLU A 169 -52.17 -40.50 -18.65
N ILE A 170 -52.50 -40.65 -17.36
CA ILE A 170 -52.18 -39.66 -16.33
C ILE A 170 -50.66 -39.56 -16.17
N ALA A 171 -49.98 -40.70 -16.13
CA ALA A 171 -48.53 -40.78 -16.02
C ALA A 171 -47.83 -40.14 -17.22
N GLN A 172 -48.29 -40.42 -18.45
CA GLN A 172 -47.75 -39.83 -19.67
C GLN A 172 -47.94 -38.31 -19.69
N THR A 173 -49.17 -37.84 -19.43
CA THR A 173 -49.47 -36.40 -19.38
C THR A 173 -48.62 -35.69 -18.33
N LYS A 174 -48.51 -36.27 -17.13
CA LYS A 174 -47.70 -35.67 -16.05
C LYS A 174 -46.21 -35.69 -16.38
N ARG A 175 -45.70 -36.79 -16.94
CA ARG A 175 -44.31 -36.90 -17.41
C ARG A 175 -44.00 -35.83 -18.46
N GLU A 176 -44.84 -35.68 -19.47
CA GLU A 176 -44.63 -34.71 -20.54
C GLU A 176 -44.63 -33.27 -20.01
N SER A 177 -45.61 -32.93 -19.17
CA SER A 177 -45.69 -31.63 -18.50
C SER A 177 -44.45 -31.34 -17.65
N THR A 178 -44.00 -32.33 -16.88
CA THR A 178 -42.83 -32.21 -16.00
C THR A 178 -41.53 -32.08 -16.81
N LEU A 179 -41.38 -32.84 -17.89
CA LEU A 179 -40.23 -32.72 -18.81
C LEU A 179 -40.21 -31.35 -19.48
N SER A 180 -41.36 -30.84 -19.91
CA SER A 180 -41.46 -29.49 -20.48
C SER A 180 -41.01 -28.43 -19.47
N HIS A 181 -41.46 -28.54 -18.22
CA HIS A 181 -41.02 -27.67 -17.12
C HIS A 181 -39.50 -27.69 -16.93
N PHE A 182 -38.90 -28.87 -16.76
CA PHE A 182 -37.45 -28.98 -16.53
C PHE A 182 -36.61 -28.62 -17.75
N ARG A 183 -37.08 -28.84 -18.98
CA ARG A 183 -36.39 -28.38 -20.18
C ARG A 183 -36.32 -26.86 -20.26
N ASN A 184 -37.40 -26.16 -19.90
CA ASN A 184 -37.39 -24.69 -19.81
C ASN A 184 -36.46 -24.19 -18.70
N LEU A 185 -36.45 -24.89 -17.57
CA LEU A 185 -35.55 -24.61 -16.45
C LEU A 185 -34.08 -24.79 -16.86
N LEU A 186 -33.77 -25.85 -17.60
CA LEU A 186 -32.43 -26.13 -18.13
C LEU A 186 -31.94 -25.01 -19.06
N ILE A 187 -32.78 -24.58 -20.01
CA ILE A 187 -32.44 -23.46 -20.91
C ILE A 187 -32.09 -22.21 -20.10
N SER A 188 -32.87 -21.92 -19.05
CA SER A 188 -32.64 -20.77 -18.18
C SER A 188 -31.33 -20.91 -17.40
N ALA A 189 -31.03 -22.11 -16.89
CA ALA A 189 -29.81 -22.40 -16.15
C ALA A 189 -28.55 -22.33 -17.03
N GLU A 190 -28.60 -22.90 -18.24
CA GLU A 190 -27.51 -22.85 -19.23
C GLU A 190 -27.22 -21.41 -19.65
N LYS A 191 -28.27 -20.59 -19.84
CA LYS A 191 -28.12 -19.17 -20.12
C LYS A 191 -27.44 -18.43 -18.96
N ARG A 192 -27.86 -18.67 -17.71
CA ARG A 192 -27.22 -18.05 -16.53
C ARG A 192 -25.74 -18.38 -16.44
N GLU A 193 -25.37 -19.63 -16.69
CA GLU A 193 -23.98 -20.07 -16.65
C GLU A 193 -23.16 -19.45 -17.79
N ALA A 194 -23.71 -19.41 -19.01
CA ALA A 194 -23.08 -18.76 -20.16
C ALA A 194 -22.87 -17.25 -19.93
N ASP A 195 -23.90 -16.55 -19.45
CA ASP A 195 -23.84 -15.11 -19.13
C ASP A 195 -22.79 -14.85 -18.02
N ALA A 196 -22.70 -15.71 -17.01
CA ALA A 196 -21.70 -15.61 -15.94
C ALA A 196 -20.27 -15.84 -16.47
N ALA A 197 -20.07 -16.83 -17.35
CA ALA A 197 -18.78 -17.11 -17.97
C ALA A 197 -18.34 -15.96 -18.90
N GLU A 198 -19.26 -15.40 -19.69
CA GLU A 198 -18.98 -14.24 -20.53
C GLU A 198 -18.62 -13.00 -19.68
N LEU A 199 -19.37 -12.74 -18.61
CA LEU A 199 -19.09 -11.63 -17.70
C LEU A 199 -17.72 -11.78 -17.03
N ALA A 200 -17.33 -13.00 -16.64
CA ALA A 200 -16.01 -13.28 -16.10
C ALA A 200 -14.90 -13.01 -17.13
N ARG A 201 -15.09 -13.42 -18.40
CA ARG A 201 -14.16 -13.13 -19.49
C ARG A 201 -14.01 -11.64 -19.72
N LEU A 202 -15.11 -10.89 -19.79
CA LEU A 202 -15.11 -9.44 -19.99
C LEU A 202 -14.40 -8.71 -18.85
N ARG A 203 -14.58 -9.17 -17.61
CA ARG A 203 -13.86 -8.63 -16.44
C ARG A 203 -12.36 -8.89 -16.52
N ALA A 204 -11.96 -10.11 -16.91
CA ALA A 204 -10.55 -10.44 -17.07
C ALA A 204 -9.88 -9.62 -18.18
N GLU A 205 -10.55 -9.45 -19.33
CA GLU A 205 -10.05 -8.61 -20.43
C GLU A 205 -9.95 -7.13 -20.01
N ALA A 206 -10.96 -6.61 -19.30
CA ALA A 206 -10.94 -5.25 -18.79
C ALA A 206 -9.80 -5.03 -17.78
N GLU A 207 -9.56 -5.99 -16.88
CA GLU A 207 -8.46 -5.95 -15.94
C GLU A 207 -7.10 -5.99 -16.65
N GLU A 208 -6.95 -6.85 -17.66
CA GLU A 208 -5.72 -6.92 -18.45
C GLU A 208 -5.47 -5.60 -19.21
N ARG A 209 -6.51 -5.03 -19.83
CA ARG A 209 -6.43 -3.74 -20.51
C ARG A 209 -6.06 -2.62 -19.54
N ALA A 210 -6.65 -2.61 -18.34
CA ALA A 210 -6.30 -1.64 -17.30
C ALA A 210 -4.83 -1.77 -16.88
N ARG A 211 -4.32 -3.00 -16.71
CA ARG A 211 -2.90 -3.25 -16.41
C ARG A 211 -1.98 -2.78 -17.53
N ARG A 212 -2.32 -3.07 -18.80
CA ARG A 212 -1.55 -2.62 -19.97
C ARG A 212 -1.51 -1.09 -20.07
N ASN A 213 -2.66 -0.43 -19.90
CA ASN A 213 -2.77 1.02 -19.92
C ASN A 213 -1.97 1.64 -18.76
N ALA A 214 -2.07 1.09 -17.55
CA ALA A 214 -1.30 1.57 -16.39
C ALA A 214 0.22 1.44 -16.64
N ALA A 215 0.67 0.30 -17.16
CA ALA A 215 2.06 0.08 -17.52
C ALA A 215 2.54 0.97 -18.69
N GLU A 216 1.65 1.37 -19.61
CA GLU A 216 1.97 2.34 -20.65
C GLU A 216 2.09 3.76 -20.10
N VAL A 217 1.15 4.19 -19.26
CA VAL A 217 1.20 5.48 -18.56
C VAL A 217 2.46 5.59 -17.71
N GLU A 218 2.81 4.52 -16.98
CA GLU A 218 4.05 4.48 -16.18
C GLU A 218 5.29 4.59 -17.07
N ARG A 219 5.36 3.83 -18.18
CA ARG A 219 6.46 3.95 -19.16
C ARG A 219 6.57 5.34 -19.78
N GLN A 220 5.43 5.97 -20.11
CA GLN A 220 5.41 7.33 -20.63
C GLN A 220 5.91 8.33 -19.58
N ALA A 221 5.44 8.22 -18.33
CA ALA A 221 5.90 9.07 -17.23
C ALA A 221 7.39 8.85 -16.90
N GLU A 222 7.91 7.63 -17.01
CA GLU A 222 9.35 7.35 -16.89
C GLU A 222 10.15 7.96 -18.04
N ALA A 223 9.67 7.83 -19.29
CA ALA A 223 10.31 8.40 -20.45
C ALA A 223 10.34 9.95 -20.39
N GLU A 224 9.24 10.58 -19.96
CA GLU A 224 9.15 12.02 -19.73
C GLU A 224 10.10 12.47 -18.62
N ARG A 225 10.12 11.79 -17.47
CA ARG A 225 11.07 12.08 -16.38
C ARG A 225 12.52 11.94 -16.84
N ALA A 226 12.84 10.91 -17.61
CA ALA A 226 14.18 10.72 -18.17
C ALA A 226 14.55 11.80 -19.21
N ALA A 227 13.59 12.22 -20.05
CA ALA A 227 13.80 13.30 -21.02
C ALA A 227 13.99 14.65 -20.32
N GLU A 228 13.22 14.95 -19.28
CA GLU A 228 13.36 16.14 -18.44
C GLU A 228 14.71 16.15 -17.73
N GLN A 229 15.11 15.04 -17.11
CA GLN A 229 16.43 14.92 -16.48
C GLN A 229 17.57 15.15 -17.49
N LYS A 230 17.48 14.58 -18.70
CA LYS A 230 18.45 14.84 -19.77
C LYS A 230 18.49 16.32 -20.18
N ARG A 231 17.33 16.98 -20.27
CA ARG A 231 17.26 18.41 -20.58
C ARG A 231 17.89 19.27 -19.49
N LEU A 232 17.57 18.99 -18.23
CA LEU A 232 18.14 19.68 -17.07
C LEU A 232 19.66 19.47 -16.99
N ALA A 233 20.14 18.25 -17.24
CA ALA A 233 21.57 17.95 -17.28
C ALA A 233 22.27 18.69 -18.43
N ALA A 234 21.69 18.70 -19.64
CA ALA A 234 22.23 19.42 -20.78
C ALA A 234 22.23 20.95 -20.57
N GLU A 235 21.20 21.50 -19.93
CA GLU A 235 21.16 22.92 -19.56
C GLU A 235 22.19 23.26 -18.50
N ALA A 236 22.35 22.41 -17.46
CA ALA A 236 23.38 22.58 -16.45
C ALA A 236 24.79 22.50 -17.04
N GLU A 237 25.04 21.56 -17.95
CA GLU A 237 26.30 21.45 -18.68
C GLU A 237 26.57 22.67 -19.56
N ARG A 238 25.55 23.16 -20.27
CA ARG A 238 25.65 24.40 -21.04
C ARG A 238 25.99 25.59 -20.16
N ARG A 239 25.29 25.79 -19.04
CA ARG A 239 25.59 26.87 -18.10
C ARG A 239 27.00 26.74 -17.53
N ALA A 240 27.44 25.53 -17.16
CA ALA A 240 28.80 25.29 -16.70
C ALA A 240 29.85 25.58 -17.79
N ASN A 241 29.56 25.27 -19.06
CA ASN A 241 30.42 25.65 -20.19
C ASN A 241 30.45 27.16 -20.42
N GLU A 242 29.30 27.83 -20.39
CA GLU A 242 29.19 29.28 -20.52
C GLU A 242 29.92 30.00 -19.38
N GLU A 243 29.81 29.52 -18.14
CA GLU A 243 30.55 30.03 -16.98
C GLU A 243 32.06 29.79 -17.11
N ARG A 244 32.48 28.61 -17.58
CA ARG A 244 33.90 28.33 -17.86
C ARG A 244 34.45 29.25 -18.94
N GLN A 245 33.75 29.40 -20.06
CA GLN A 245 34.15 30.32 -21.13
C GLN A 245 34.18 31.77 -20.66
N ALA A 246 33.21 32.20 -19.85
CA ALA A 246 33.21 33.55 -19.27
C ALA A 246 34.37 33.74 -18.29
N ALA A 247 34.72 32.72 -17.50
CA ALA A 247 35.87 32.76 -16.60
C ALA A 247 37.20 32.83 -17.38
N GLU A 248 37.36 31.99 -18.42
CA GLU A 248 38.50 32.01 -19.34
C GLU A 248 38.62 33.34 -20.06
N ALA A 249 37.52 33.92 -20.55
CA ALA A 249 37.50 35.23 -21.18
C ALA A 249 37.91 36.35 -20.22
N ARG A 250 37.41 36.33 -18.97
CA ARG A 250 37.84 37.28 -17.92
C ARG A 250 39.31 37.13 -17.58
N GLU A 251 39.84 35.91 -17.57
CA GLU A 251 41.26 35.66 -17.33
C GLU A 251 42.13 36.14 -18.51
N ALA A 252 41.72 35.86 -19.75
CA ALA A 252 42.38 36.36 -20.95
C ALA A 252 42.34 37.90 -21.03
N GLU A 253 41.23 38.53 -20.66
CA GLU A 253 41.10 39.99 -20.58
C GLU A 253 42.01 40.58 -19.51
N ARG A 254 42.07 39.97 -18.31
CA ARG A 254 43.03 40.37 -17.27
C ARG A 254 44.48 40.24 -17.77
N GLN A 255 44.82 39.15 -18.45
CA GLN A 255 46.17 38.95 -18.98
C GLN A 255 46.50 39.96 -20.08
N ALA A 256 45.56 40.22 -20.99
CA ALA A 256 45.70 41.24 -22.02
C ALA A 256 45.86 42.64 -21.40
N GLN A 257 45.14 42.95 -20.31
CA GLN A 257 45.29 44.21 -19.59
C GLN A 257 46.67 44.31 -18.93
N ILE A 258 47.14 43.23 -18.28
CA ILE A 258 48.50 43.19 -17.71
C ILE A 258 49.56 43.42 -18.80
N GLU A 259 49.42 42.80 -19.97
CA GLU A 259 50.36 43.01 -21.08
C GLU A 259 50.26 44.42 -21.67
N ARG A 260 49.06 45.01 -21.79
CA ARG A 260 48.89 46.41 -22.18
C ARG A 260 49.54 47.35 -21.16
N ASP A 261 49.31 47.13 -19.87
CA ASP A 261 49.90 47.92 -18.80
C ASP A 261 51.44 47.83 -18.83
N LYS A 262 52.01 46.64 -19.13
CA LYS A 262 53.46 46.47 -19.34
C LYS A 262 53.98 47.23 -20.55
N VAL A 263 53.28 47.16 -21.69
CA VAL A 263 53.66 47.90 -22.91
C VAL A 263 53.57 49.40 -22.65
N GLU A 264 52.51 49.89 -22.04
CA GLU A 264 52.35 51.31 -21.67
C GLU A 264 53.37 51.76 -20.62
N ALA A 265 53.75 50.91 -19.67
CA ALA A 265 54.82 51.19 -18.72
C ALA A 265 56.19 51.25 -19.43
N ALA A 266 56.45 50.36 -20.39
CA ALA A 266 57.65 50.36 -21.21
C ALA A 266 57.73 51.59 -22.12
N GLU A 267 56.62 52.00 -22.74
CA GLU A 267 56.55 53.24 -23.53
C GLU A 267 56.74 54.48 -22.66
N ARG A 268 56.14 54.52 -21.45
CA ARG A 268 56.38 55.61 -20.50
C ARG A 268 57.84 55.66 -20.06
N ALA A 269 58.46 54.52 -19.78
CA ALA A 269 59.89 54.44 -19.45
C ALA A 269 60.78 54.88 -20.62
N ALA A 270 60.44 54.50 -21.86
CA ALA A 270 61.15 54.92 -23.06
C ALA A 270 61.03 56.44 -23.30
N LYS A 271 59.83 57.01 -23.18
CA LYS A 271 59.61 58.46 -23.28
C LYS A 271 60.31 59.23 -22.17
N GLU A 272 60.33 58.71 -20.93
CA GLU A 272 61.11 59.32 -19.84
C GLU A 272 62.63 59.22 -20.07
N ALA A 273 63.11 58.12 -20.67
CA ALA A 273 64.52 57.97 -21.04
C ALA A 273 64.90 58.93 -22.17
N GLU A 274 64.04 59.09 -23.19
CA GLU A 274 64.22 60.05 -24.28
C GLU A 274 64.18 61.49 -23.75
N ALA A 275 63.24 61.82 -22.86
CA ALA A 275 63.17 63.13 -22.22
C ALA A 275 64.38 63.41 -21.33
N ARG A 276 64.92 62.41 -20.63
CA ARG A 276 66.19 62.52 -19.88
C ARG A 276 67.37 62.76 -20.83
N ALA A 277 67.50 61.97 -21.90
CA ALA A 277 68.55 62.13 -22.91
C ALA A 277 68.48 63.51 -23.59
N ALA A 278 67.28 64.02 -23.87
CA ALA A 278 67.08 65.36 -24.44
C ALA A 278 67.45 66.48 -23.44
N ARG A 279 67.16 66.31 -22.14
CA ARG A 279 67.61 67.25 -21.09
C ARG A 279 69.13 67.23 -20.95
N GLU A 280 69.75 66.07 -20.91
CA GLU A 280 71.20 65.92 -20.85
C GLU A 280 71.90 66.47 -22.11
N ALA A 281 71.28 66.34 -23.29
CA ALA A 281 71.78 66.96 -24.52
C ALA A 281 71.67 68.49 -24.47
N LYS A 282 70.55 69.04 -23.98
CA LYS A 282 70.39 70.48 -23.75
C LYS A 282 71.35 71.03 -22.71
N GLU A 283 71.56 70.31 -21.61
CA GLU A 283 72.53 70.70 -20.57
C GLU A 283 73.96 70.67 -21.12
N ARG A 284 74.33 69.68 -21.94
CA ARG A 284 75.63 69.65 -22.63
C ARG A 284 75.78 70.79 -23.64
N GLU A 285 74.72 71.17 -24.35
CA GLU A 285 74.73 72.31 -25.28
C GLU A 285 74.81 73.66 -24.55
N GLU A 286 74.09 73.82 -23.44
CA GLU A 286 74.20 74.98 -22.54
C GLU A 286 75.59 75.08 -21.92
N GLN A 287 76.15 73.95 -21.46
CA GLN A 287 77.50 73.90 -20.89
C GLN A 287 78.55 74.24 -21.96
N HIS A 288 78.41 73.70 -23.18
CA HIS A 288 79.28 74.06 -24.29
C HIS A 288 79.18 75.57 -24.64
N LYS A 289 77.97 76.16 -24.59
CA LYS A 289 77.81 77.62 -24.77
C LYS A 289 78.46 78.43 -23.67
N ARG A 290 78.38 77.99 -22.41
CA ARG A 290 79.04 78.64 -21.27
C ARG A 290 80.56 78.56 -21.37
N ASP A 291 81.09 77.40 -21.72
CA ASP A 291 82.54 77.19 -21.90
C ASP A 291 83.08 78.02 -23.08
N LEU A 292 82.31 78.17 -24.16
CA LEU A 292 82.68 79.02 -25.31
C LEU A 292 82.62 80.52 -24.96
N ALA A 293 81.67 80.95 -24.13
CA ALA A 293 81.58 82.31 -23.63
C ALA A 293 82.70 82.64 -22.63
N GLU A 294 83.07 81.70 -21.76
CA GLU A 294 84.19 81.86 -20.83
C GLU A 294 85.55 81.87 -21.55
N ALA A 295 85.71 81.06 -22.60
CA ALA A 295 86.90 81.10 -23.46
C ALA A 295 87.05 82.46 -24.18
N LYS A 296 85.97 83.02 -24.73
CA LYS A 296 85.98 84.36 -25.33
C LYS A 296 86.26 85.47 -24.31
N ALA A 297 85.68 85.39 -23.11
CA ALA A 297 85.95 86.37 -22.05
C ALA A 297 87.42 86.31 -21.56
N ARG A 298 88.04 85.13 -21.53
CA ARG A 298 89.47 84.97 -21.22
C ARG A 298 90.38 85.51 -22.33
N GLU A 299 89.98 85.36 -23.59
CA GLU A 299 90.71 85.91 -24.74
C GLU A 299 90.63 87.44 -24.80
N GLU A 300 89.46 88.04 -24.55
CA GLU A 300 89.29 89.50 -24.45
C GLU A 300 90.03 90.08 -23.22
N ALA A 301 90.01 89.40 -22.08
CA ALA A 301 90.77 89.83 -20.90
C ALA A 301 92.29 89.73 -21.11
N ALA A 302 92.78 88.74 -21.88
CA ALA A 302 94.19 88.62 -22.25
C ALA A 302 94.59 89.71 -23.28
N ALA A 303 93.72 90.00 -24.25
CA ALA A 303 93.95 91.07 -25.24
C ALA A 303 93.95 92.47 -24.61
N GLN A 304 93.13 92.71 -23.58
CA GLN A 304 93.10 94.00 -22.87
C GLN A 304 94.35 94.19 -21.98
N ARG A 305 94.81 93.13 -21.30
CA ARG A 305 96.05 93.17 -20.50
C ARG A 305 97.29 93.42 -21.35
N GLU A 306 97.31 92.97 -22.60
CA GLU A 306 98.42 93.25 -23.52
C GLU A 306 98.39 94.71 -24.04
N ARG A 307 97.19 95.27 -24.30
CA ARG A 307 97.03 96.69 -24.68
C ARG A 307 97.46 97.64 -23.56
N ASP A 308 97.13 97.32 -22.30
CA ASP A 308 97.49 98.14 -21.15
C ASP A 308 99.01 98.11 -20.87
N ARG A 309 99.69 97.00 -21.18
CA ARG A 309 101.15 96.86 -21.03
C ARG A 309 101.93 97.67 -22.06
N ILE A 310 101.43 97.74 -23.31
CA ILE A 310 102.03 98.54 -24.39
C ILE A 310 101.83 100.04 -24.14
N ALA A 311 100.64 100.45 -23.65
CA ALA A 311 100.36 101.85 -23.31
C ALA A 311 101.18 102.35 -22.10
N ALA A 312 101.43 101.50 -21.10
CA ALA A 312 102.29 101.85 -19.95
C ALA A 312 103.78 101.95 -20.33
N ALA A 313 104.27 101.15 -21.28
CA ALA A 313 105.66 101.18 -21.73
C ALA A 313 105.98 102.45 -22.57
N GLN A 314 105.07 102.86 -23.45
CA GLN A 314 105.27 104.07 -24.28
C GLN A 314 105.23 105.37 -23.47
N LYS A 315 104.41 105.43 -22.42
CA LYS A 315 104.31 106.63 -21.56
C LYS A 315 105.55 106.84 -20.68
N ALA A 316 106.17 105.75 -20.21
CA ALA A 316 107.39 105.81 -19.41
C ALA A 316 108.65 106.20 -20.21
N GLU A 317 108.69 105.88 -21.52
CA GLU A 317 109.79 106.24 -22.41
C GLU A 317 109.77 107.73 -22.82
N GLN A 318 108.58 108.30 -23.02
CA GLN A 318 108.40 109.72 -23.33
C GLN A 318 108.76 110.64 -22.15
N GLU A 319 108.34 110.31 -20.93
CA GLU A 319 108.65 111.12 -19.74
C GLU A 319 110.15 111.11 -19.34
N ALA A 320 110.89 110.05 -19.71
CA ALA A 320 112.33 109.94 -19.46
C ALA A 320 113.21 110.65 -20.51
N ALA A 321 112.68 110.91 -21.71
CA ALA A 321 113.36 111.65 -22.77
C ALA A 321 113.24 113.17 -22.58
N ASP A 322 112.08 113.66 -22.13
CA ASP A 322 111.83 115.09 -21.96
C ASP A 322 112.60 115.69 -20.76
N ARG A 323 112.80 114.93 -19.67
CA ARG A 323 113.63 115.37 -18.52
C ARG A 323 115.11 115.54 -18.87
N ARG A 324 115.68 114.67 -19.72
CA ARG A 324 117.10 114.73 -20.10
C ARG A 324 117.42 115.90 -21.04
N ARG A 325 116.42 116.40 -21.77
CA ARG A 325 116.58 117.50 -22.73
C ARG A 325 116.49 118.88 -22.05
N ALA A 326 115.69 119.01 -20.99
CA ALA A 326 115.56 120.26 -20.22
C ALA A 326 116.80 120.59 -19.36
N ASP A 327 117.46 119.59 -18.77
CA ASP A 327 118.62 119.81 -17.88
C ASP A 327 119.89 120.23 -18.64
N ALA A 328 120.08 119.74 -19.88
CA ALA A 328 121.24 120.08 -20.72
C ALA A 328 121.21 121.52 -21.25
N GLU A 329 120.03 122.07 -21.53
CA GLU A 329 119.86 123.44 -22.04
C GLU A 329 119.97 124.52 -20.96
N HIS A 330 119.76 124.16 -19.69
CA HIS A 330 119.93 125.07 -18.55
C HIS A 330 121.41 125.25 -18.17
N ALA A 331 122.18 124.16 -18.11
CA ALA A 331 123.61 124.19 -17.77
C ALA A 331 124.47 125.02 -18.76
N ASN A 332 124.14 124.95 -20.06
CA ASN A 332 124.91 125.63 -21.10
C ASN A 332 124.68 127.16 -21.11
N ARG A 333 123.48 127.62 -20.69
CA ARG A 333 123.18 129.06 -20.56
C ARG A 333 123.97 129.73 -19.45
N VAL A 334 124.06 129.09 -18.28
CA VAL A 334 124.80 129.63 -17.13
C VAL A 334 126.31 129.70 -17.44
N LYS A 335 126.85 128.69 -18.14
CA LYS A 335 128.25 128.65 -18.59
C LYS A 335 128.64 129.84 -19.46
N THR A 336 127.76 130.19 -20.40
CA THR A 336 128.01 131.26 -21.37
C THR A 336 127.98 132.64 -20.70
N ALA A 337 127.07 132.86 -19.75
CA ALA A 337 126.97 134.12 -19.01
C ALA A 337 128.18 134.40 -18.09
N ILE A 338 128.69 133.37 -17.40
CA ILE A 338 129.89 133.50 -16.54
C ILE A 338 131.12 133.82 -17.37
N ARG A 339 131.28 133.15 -18.52
CA ARG A 339 132.38 133.41 -19.46
C ARG A 339 132.37 134.86 -19.92
N ASP A 340 131.23 135.37 -20.37
CA ASP A 340 131.13 136.71 -20.97
C ASP A 340 131.35 137.84 -19.93
N ALA A 341 131.04 137.61 -18.65
CA ALA A 341 131.30 138.57 -17.56
C ALA A 341 132.78 138.66 -17.14
N LEU A 342 133.58 137.62 -17.37
CA LEU A 342 135.01 137.58 -17.04
C LEU A 342 135.88 138.25 -18.12
N VAL A 343 135.40 138.36 -19.35
CA VAL A 343 136.14 138.91 -20.49
C VAL A 343 136.65 140.36 -20.25
N PRO A 344 135.85 141.31 -19.72
CA PRO A 344 136.33 142.70 -19.53
C PRO A 344 137.38 142.87 -18.44
N MET A 345 137.52 141.92 -17.50
CA MET A 345 138.44 142.03 -16.35
C MET A 345 139.88 141.60 -16.68
N THR A 346 140.14 141.08 -17.87
CA THR A 346 141.44 140.50 -18.26
C THR A 346 142.32 141.42 -19.14
N ALA A 347 141.91 142.67 -19.41
CA ALA A 347 142.68 143.64 -20.20
C ALA A 347 143.41 144.67 -19.30
N PRO A 348 144.64 144.39 -18.83
CA PRO A 348 145.80 145.16 -19.31
C PRO A 348 147.13 144.38 -19.43
N TYR A 349 147.11 143.05 -19.49
CA TYR A 349 148.30 142.25 -19.81
C TYR A 349 148.04 141.34 -21.01
N GLY A 350 148.10 141.95 -22.19
CA GLY A 350 148.62 141.42 -23.46
C GLY A 350 148.23 140.00 -23.91
N ASP A 351 147.33 139.99 -24.90
CA ASP A 351 147.12 139.01 -25.98
C ASP A 351 146.71 137.57 -25.66
N GLU A 352 145.40 137.50 -25.38
CA GLU A 352 144.38 136.63 -26.00
C GLU A 352 144.54 135.11 -25.85
N ASP A 353 144.53 134.62 -24.61
CA ASP A 353 144.19 133.22 -24.35
C ASP A 353 142.73 133.09 -23.88
N LEU A 354 141.82 133.00 -24.87
CA LEU A 354 140.40 132.68 -24.68
C LEU A 354 140.14 131.37 -23.92
N SER A 355 141.17 130.51 -23.74
CA SER A 355 141.02 129.24 -23.04
C SER A 355 140.98 129.40 -21.51
N LEU A 356 141.71 130.36 -20.94
CA LEU A 356 141.77 130.52 -19.48
C LEU A 356 140.42 130.98 -18.90
N ALA A 357 139.72 131.88 -19.59
CA ALA A 357 138.38 132.32 -19.20
C ALA A 357 137.33 131.19 -19.32
N ALA A 358 137.48 130.31 -20.31
CA ALA A 358 136.61 129.15 -20.48
C ALA A 358 136.86 128.08 -19.40
N ASP A 359 138.12 127.87 -19.02
CA ASP A 359 138.51 126.88 -18.01
C ASP A 359 138.09 127.31 -16.60
N ILE A 360 138.17 128.61 -16.29
CA ILE A 360 137.67 129.17 -15.03
C ILE A 360 136.13 129.06 -14.96
N ALA A 361 135.40 129.31 -16.07
CA ALA A 361 133.95 129.15 -16.12
C ALA A 361 133.50 127.68 -15.95
N VAL A 362 134.28 126.72 -16.47
CA VAL A 362 134.04 125.28 -16.27
C VAL A 362 134.34 124.86 -14.83
N ALA A 363 135.45 125.31 -14.25
CA ALA A 363 135.81 124.99 -12.87
C ALA A 363 134.81 125.55 -11.83
N LEU A 364 134.19 126.71 -12.13
CA LEU A 364 133.11 127.29 -11.33
C LEU A 364 131.81 126.49 -11.38
N LEU A 365 131.39 126.02 -12.56
CA LEU A 365 130.17 125.20 -12.71
C LEU A 365 130.32 123.78 -12.14
N ASP A 366 131.52 123.22 -12.22
CA ASP A 366 131.84 121.91 -11.66
C ASP A 366 132.10 121.98 -10.13
N GLY A 367 132.03 123.16 -9.50
CA GLY A 367 132.21 123.33 -8.05
C GLY A 367 133.63 123.07 -7.54
N LYS A 368 134.65 123.21 -8.40
CA LYS A 368 136.05 122.84 -8.13
C LYS A 368 136.89 123.97 -7.50
N ILE A 369 136.31 125.15 -7.25
CA ILE A 369 136.96 126.29 -6.58
C ILE A 369 136.40 126.45 -5.14
N PRO A 370 137.22 126.34 -4.09
CA PRO A 370 136.75 126.42 -2.70
C PRO A 370 136.22 127.81 -2.29
N HIS A 371 135.18 127.85 -1.44
CA HIS A 371 134.61 129.04 -0.79
C HIS A 371 133.84 130.03 -1.69
N ILE A 372 133.33 129.58 -2.83
CA ILE A 372 132.48 130.37 -3.74
C ILE A 372 131.22 129.56 -4.07
N GLU A 373 130.05 130.19 -4.11
CA GLU A 373 128.75 129.57 -4.44
C GLU A 373 128.19 130.20 -5.72
N VAL A 374 127.98 129.39 -6.78
CA VAL A 374 127.33 129.84 -8.01
C VAL A 374 125.81 129.66 -7.85
N LYS A 375 125.10 130.73 -7.52
CA LYS A 375 123.63 130.74 -7.54
C LYS A 375 123.15 131.03 -8.95
N ALA A 376 122.43 130.08 -9.55
CA ALA A 376 121.71 130.25 -10.80
C ALA A 376 120.29 130.76 -10.54
#